data_AF-A0A2V6PGL5-F1
#
_entry.id   AF-A0A2V6PGL5-F1
#
_cell.length_a   1.000
_cell.length_b   1.000
_cell.length_c   1.000
_cell.angle_alpha   90.00
_cell.angle_beta   90.00
_cell.angle_gamma   90.00
#
_symmetry.space_group_name_H-M   'P 1'
#
loop_
_entity.id
_entity.type
_entity.pdbx_description
1 polymer ?
#
loop_
_entity_poly.entity_id
_entity_poly.type
_entity_poly.pdbx_seq_one_letter_code
_entity_poly.pdbx_strand_id
1 'polypeptide(L)'
;MAMKADRRRVFVVTAVGLMVAAVGLVFAGARTPVRETAPDALQQRNRQLMAIELRTAGRHEAGQRQWRAQVDRIDEAVLVGDTRGAVKMWREAYVDAMRHGQWRDVMDVGDVALRIGDVAELRESPQAAARRSYLTGLQRALAQNSLDGVLRAAEAFSMLGDRAVVENCLVLAGRIAGDDVEARGRVRAFADRFVTVATTAP
;
A
#
# COMPACT_ATOMS: atom_id res chain seq x y z
N MET A 1 31.75 54.89 -85.27
CA MET A 1 32.95 54.05 -85.09
C MET A 1 32.58 52.94 -84.09
N ALA A 2 32.01 51.86 -84.61
CA ALA A 2 32.53 50.48 -84.57
C ALA A 2 32.48 49.83 -83.16
N MET A 3 31.56 48.90 -82.83
CA MET A 3 31.32 47.51 -83.29
C MET A 3 31.78 46.50 -82.21
N LYS A 4 30.82 45.79 -81.59
CA LYS A 4 30.90 44.40 -81.06
C LYS A 4 29.55 44.06 -80.39
N ALA A 5 28.60 43.45 -81.09
CA ALA A 5 28.41 41.99 -81.26
C ALA A 5 28.26 41.27 -79.90
N ASP A 6 27.04 41.02 -79.42
CA ASP A 6 26.15 39.90 -79.76
C ASP A 6 26.70 38.52 -79.33
N ARG A 7 26.17 37.98 -78.22
CA ARG A 7 26.27 36.55 -77.78
C ARG A 7 25.60 36.26 -76.43
N ARG A 8 24.36 36.67 -76.18
CA ARG A 8 23.67 36.33 -74.90
C ARG A 8 22.16 36.04 -75.01
N ARG A 9 21.67 35.59 -76.17
CA ARG A 9 20.22 35.36 -76.36
C ARG A 9 19.92 34.04 -77.09
N VAL A 10 20.39 32.89 -76.60
CA VAL A 10 19.85 31.59 -77.08
C VAL A 10 19.70 30.52 -75.98
N PHE A 11 20.32 30.62 -74.80
CA PHE A 11 20.39 29.46 -73.86
C PHE A 11 19.40 29.43 -72.68
N VAL A 12 18.37 30.27 -72.61
CA VAL A 12 17.51 30.38 -71.40
C VAL A 12 16.06 29.86 -71.59
N VAL A 13 15.62 29.48 -72.79
CA VAL A 13 14.21 29.13 -73.02
C VAL A 13 13.88 27.63 -72.95
N THR A 14 14.87 26.73 -72.87
CA THR A 14 14.64 25.26 -72.80
C THR A 14 14.89 24.62 -71.42
N ALA A 15 14.92 25.40 -70.33
CA ALA A 15 15.15 24.87 -68.98
C ALA A 15 13.98 25.07 -67.98
N VAL A 16 12.92 25.80 -68.35
CA VAL A 16 11.80 26.10 -67.43
C VAL A 16 10.58 25.19 -67.65
N GLY A 17 10.49 24.51 -68.80
CA GLY A 17 9.36 23.63 -69.14
C GLY A 17 9.39 22.22 -68.52
N LEU A 18 10.52 21.77 -67.96
CA LEU A 18 10.67 20.39 -67.46
C LEU A 18 10.81 20.29 -65.94
N MET A 19 10.87 21.42 -65.23
CA MET A 19 10.96 21.48 -63.76
C MET A 19 9.61 21.77 -63.06
N VAL A 20 8.48 21.64 -63.76
CA VAL A 20 7.14 21.72 -63.15
C VAL A 20 6.44 20.36 -63.13
N ALA A 21 6.89 19.37 -63.91
CA ALA A 21 6.34 18.01 -63.88
C ALA A 21 7.04 17.07 -62.86
N ALA A 22 8.25 17.41 -62.39
CA ALA A 22 9.01 16.57 -61.45
C ALA A 22 8.80 16.93 -59.96
N VAL A 23 8.24 18.10 -59.65
CA VAL A 23 7.97 18.52 -58.26
C VAL A 23 6.57 18.08 -57.79
N GLY A 24 5.65 17.78 -58.72
CA GLY A 24 4.32 17.25 -58.41
C GLY A 24 4.27 15.75 -58.08
N LEU A 25 5.35 14.99 -58.32
CA LEU A 25 5.36 13.53 -58.19
C LEU A 25 6.27 12.98 -57.07
N VAL A 26 6.80 13.86 -56.21
CA VAL A 26 7.63 13.45 -55.05
C VAL A 26 6.90 13.66 -53.70
N PHE A 27 5.67 14.19 -53.72
CA PHE A 27 4.78 14.25 -52.54
C PHE A 27 3.76 13.09 -52.49
N ALA A 28 4.07 11.95 -53.12
CA ALA A 28 3.27 10.74 -53.07
C ALA A 28 4.10 9.57 -52.53
N GLY A 29 4.01 9.33 -51.21
CA GLY A 29 4.73 8.28 -50.48
C GLY A 29 5.88 8.89 -49.66
N ALA A 30 5.77 9.13 -48.36
CA ALA A 30 5.10 8.35 -47.34
C ALA A 30 4.43 9.29 -46.33
N ARG A 31 3.09 9.36 -46.36
CA ARG A 31 2.36 9.58 -45.11
C ARG A 31 2.57 8.30 -44.30
N THR A 32 3.47 8.33 -43.32
CA THR A 32 3.44 7.32 -42.27
C THR A 32 2.01 7.32 -41.71
N PRO A 33 1.32 6.18 -41.64
CA PRO A 33 0.06 6.10 -40.92
C PRO A 33 0.40 6.14 -39.42
N VAL A 34 0.76 7.31 -38.89
CA VAL A 34 0.72 7.56 -37.45
C VAL A 34 -0.72 7.88 -37.10
N ARG A 35 -1.60 6.87 -37.08
CA ARG A 35 -2.97 7.06 -36.56
C ARG A 35 -3.77 5.78 -36.27
N GLU A 36 -3.12 4.75 -35.73
CA GLU A 36 -3.87 3.57 -35.25
C GLU A 36 -3.37 2.96 -33.92
N THR A 37 -2.56 3.67 -33.12
CA THR A 37 -1.88 3.02 -31.96
C THR A 37 -1.97 3.73 -30.62
N ALA A 38 -2.64 4.88 -30.51
CA ALA A 38 -2.78 5.59 -29.23
C ALA A 38 -3.89 5.05 -28.30
N PRO A 39 -5.14 4.82 -28.77
CA PRO A 39 -6.20 4.30 -27.89
C PRO A 39 -5.96 2.84 -27.49
N ASP A 40 -5.50 2.00 -28.44
CA ASP A 40 -5.26 0.57 -28.19
C ASP A 40 -4.09 0.34 -27.23
N ALA A 41 -3.01 1.12 -27.33
CA ALA A 41 -1.87 1.02 -26.42
C ALA A 41 -2.22 1.46 -24.99
N LEU A 42 -3.02 2.52 -24.84
CA LEU A 42 -3.52 2.95 -23.53
C LEU A 42 -4.47 1.91 -22.93
N GLN A 43 -5.36 1.34 -23.73
CA GLN A 43 -6.27 0.31 -23.27
C GLN A 43 -5.52 -0.98 -22.88
N GLN A 44 -4.50 -1.36 -23.64
CA GLN A 44 -3.62 -2.48 -23.31
C GLN A 44 -2.83 -2.23 -22.02
N ARG A 45 -2.27 -1.03 -21.84
CA ARG A 45 -1.59 -0.61 -20.61
C ARG A 45 -2.54 -0.61 -19.41
N ASN A 46 -3.76 -0.10 -19.55
CA ASN A 46 -4.76 -0.09 -18.48
C ASN A 46 -5.17 -1.52 -18.09
N ARG A 47 -5.34 -2.43 -19.07
CA ARG A 47 -5.57 -3.86 -18.79
C ARG A 47 -4.39 -4.50 -18.05
N GLN A 48 -3.15 -4.16 -18.41
CA GLN A 48 -1.97 -4.67 -17.73
C GLN A 48 -1.87 -4.17 -16.28
N LEU A 49 -2.15 -2.90 -16.04
CA LEU A 49 -2.19 -2.32 -14.69
C LEU A 49 -3.27 -3.01 -13.84
N MET A 50 -4.48 -3.16 -14.37
CA MET A 50 -5.56 -3.92 -13.72
C MET A 50 -5.15 -5.36 -13.39
N ALA A 51 -4.46 -6.05 -14.32
CA ALA A 51 -3.99 -7.42 -14.08
C ALA A 51 -2.86 -7.50 -13.03
N ILE A 52 -2.09 -6.43 -12.84
CA ILE A 52 -1.10 -6.33 -11.76
C ILE A 52 -1.82 -6.10 -10.43
N GLU A 53 -2.73 -5.12 -10.39
CA GLU A 53 -3.53 -4.77 -9.20
C GLU A 53 -4.31 -5.97 -8.67
N LEU A 54 -5.01 -6.70 -9.54
CA LEU A 54 -5.75 -7.91 -9.18
C LEU A 54 -4.83 -9.01 -8.64
N ARG A 55 -3.63 -9.19 -9.23
CA ARG A 55 -2.66 -10.17 -8.73
C ARG A 55 -2.06 -9.75 -7.38
N THR A 56 -1.78 -8.46 -7.19
CA THR A 56 -1.32 -7.95 -5.90
C THR A 56 -2.40 -8.09 -4.84
N ALA A 57 -3.64 -7.68 -5.13
CA ALA A 57 -4.77 -7.80 -4.22
C ALA A 57 -5.04 -9.27 -3.85
N GLY A 58 -5.07 -10.17 -4.84
CA GLY A 58 -5.26 -11.60 -4.61
C GLY A 58 -4.14 -12.23 -3.75
N ARG A 59 -2.89 -11.78 -3.90
CA ARG A 59 -1.78 -12.19 -3.02
C ARG A 59 -1.96 -11.68 -1.59
N HIS A 60 -2.40 -10.44 -1.42
CA HIS A 60 -2.66 -9.88 -0.08
C HIS A 60 -3.79 -10.63 0.62
N GLU A 61 -4.89 -10.92 -0.07
CA GLU A 61 -6.00 -11.68 0.51
C GLU A 61 -5.62 -13.12 0.84
N ALA A 62 -4.88 -13.80 -0.04
CA ALA A 62 -4.40 -15.15 0.20
C ALA A 62 -3.46 -15.19 1.42
N GLY A 63 -2.54 -14.22 1.52
CA GLY A 63 -1.68 -14.05 2.69
C GLY A 63 -2.49 -13.82 3.97
N GLN A 64 -3.51 -12.95 3.93
CA GLN A 64 -4.39 -12.73 5.08
C GLN A 64 -5.19 -13.97 5.49
N ARG A 65 -5.65 -14.78 4.54
CA ARG A 65 -6.34 -16.05 4.85
C ARG A 65 -5.39 -17.05 5.49
N GLN A 66 -4.17 -17.16 4.97
CA GLN A 66 -3.14 -18.02 5.54
C GLN A 66 -2.76 -17.57 6.96
N TRP A 67 -2.62 -16.25 7.18
CA TRP A 67 -2.38 -15.68 8.50
C TRP A 67 -3.48 -16.02 9.50
N ARG A 68 -4.75 -15.80 9.12
CA ARG A 68 -5.90 -16.15 9.96
C ARG A 68 -5.90 -17.64 10.32
N ALA A 69 -5.68 -18.53 9.34
CA ALA A 69 -5.58 -19.96 9.58
C ALA A 69 -4.39 -20.35 10.48
N GLN A 70 -3.33 -19.54 10.55
CA GLN A 70 -2.25 -19.76 11.49
C GLN A 70 -2.63 -19.35 12.92
N VAL A 71 -3.32 -18.23 13.09
CA VAL A 71 -3.86 -17.79 14.39
C VAL A 71 -4.91 -18.79 14.90
N ASP A 72 -5.84 -19.21 14.05
CA ASP A 72 -6.90 -20.16 14.41
C ASP A 72 -6.34 -21.51 14.91
N ARG A 73 -5.25 -21.99 14.31
CA ARG A 73 -4.56 -23.23 14.77
C ARG A 73 -3.93 -23.07 16.15
N ILE A 74 -3.46 -21.87 16.49
CA ILE A 74 -2.93 -21.60 17.83
C ILE A 74 -4.08 -21.65 18.84
N ASP A 75 -5.20 -21.00 18.53
CA ASP A 75 -6.39 -20.99 19.38
C ASP A 75 -6.97 -22.41 19.54
N GLU A 76 -6.97 -23.23 18.48
CA GLU A 76 -7.36 -24.65 18.54
C GLU A 76 -6.46 -25.45 19.49
N ALA A 77 -5.13 -25.28 19.41
CA ALA A 77 -4.21 -25.94 20.34
C ALA A 77 -4.43 -25.53 21.80
N VAL A 78 -4.77 -24.26 22.04
CA VAL A 78 -5.18 -23.79 23.37
C VAL A 78 -6.45 -24.51 23.83
N LEU A 79 -7.47 -24.60 22.97
CA LEU A 79 -8.75 -25.23 23.30
C LEU A 79 -8.64 -26.72 23.63
N VAL A 80 -7.80 -27.47 22.91
CA VAL A 80 -7.59 -28.91 23.16
C VAL A 80 -6.57 -29.20 24.27
N GLY A 81 -5.99 -28.16 24.89
CA GLY A 81 -5.04 -28.29 25.98
C GLY A 81 -3.61 -28.60 25.56
N ASP A 82 -3.27 -28.51 24.27
CA ASP A 82 -1.89 -28.63 23.78
C ASP A 82 -1.13 -27.31 23.98
N THR A 83 -0.87 -26.97 25.24
CA THR A 83 -0.20 -25.73 25.64
C THR A 83 1.22 -25.62 25.08
N ARG A 84 1.94 -26.75 24.97
CA ARG A 84 3.29 -26.78 24.38
C ARG A 84 3.25 -26.53 22.88
N GLY A 85 2.29 -27.14 22.16
CA GLY A 85 2.04 -26.89 20.75
C GLY A 85 1.63 -25.44 20.49
N ALA A 86 0.71 -24.90 21.29
CA ALA A 86 0.28 -23.50 21.19
C ALA A 86 1.46 -22.53 21.35
N VAL A 87 2.30 -22.70 22.37
CA VAL A 87 3.49 -21.85 22.58
C VAL A 87 4.48 -21.97 21.42
N LYS A 88 4.69 -23.18 20.88
CA LYS A 88 5.57 -23.38 19.71
C LYS A 88 5.02 -22.64 18.49
N MET A 89 3.75 -22.85 18.15
CA MET A 89 3.10 -22.23 17.00
C MET A 89 3.04 -20.71 17.12
N TRP A 90 2.81 -20.18 18.32
CA TRP A 90 2.89 -18.74 18.59
C TRP A 90 4.29 -18.18 18.34
N ARG A 91 5.36 -18.87 18.76
CA ARG A 91 6.74 -18.41 18.48
C ARG A 91 7.03 -18.36 16.98
N GLU A 92 6.56 -19.36 16.22
CA GLU A 92 6.68 -19.39 14.77
C GLU A 92 5.90 -18.23 14.11
N ALA A 93 4.65 -18.01 14.53
CA ALA A 93 3.83 -16.88 14.08
C ALA A 93 4.44 -15.53 14.43
N TYR A 94 5.00 -15.40 15.64
CA TYR A 94 5.66 -14.19 16.11
C TYR A 94 6.87 -13.86 15.22
N VAL A 95 7.72 -14.84 14.90
CA VAL A 95 8.87 -14.64 14.00
C VAL A 95 8.41 -14.22 12.60
N ASP A 96 7.37 -14.87 12.06
CA ASP A 96 6.85 -14.56 10.73
C ASP A 96 6.24 -13.14 10.66
N ALA A 97 5.35 -12.81 11.61
CA ALA A 97 4.77 -11.47 11.73
C ALA A 97 5.85 -10.38 11.88
N MET A 98 6.86 -10.62 12.71
CA MET A 98 7.95 -9.67 12.89
C MET A 98 8.80 -9.48 11.63
N ARG A 99 8.92 -10.49 10.76
CA ARG A 99 9.69 -10.37 9.51
C ARG A 99 8.89 -9.81 8.34
N HIS A 100 7.65 -10.25 8.18
CA HIS A 100 6.87 -10.07 6.95
C HIS A 100 5.47 -9.49 7.18
N GLY A 101 4.99 -9.50 8.43
CA GLY A 101 3.63 -9.08 8.76
C GLY A 101 3.35 -7.60 8.52
N GLN A 102 2.09 -7.28 8.27
CA GLN A 102 1.59 -5.91 8.36
C GLN A 102 1.39 -5.51 9.83
N TRP A 103 1.04 -4.24 10.08
CA TRP A 103 0.75 -3.78 11.43
C TRP A 103 -0.29 -4.66 12.14
N ARG A 104 -1.28 -5.19 11.40
CA ARG A 104 -2.34 -6.05 11.93
C ARG A 104 -1.79 -7.38 12.41
N ASP A 105 -1.04 -8.09 11.57
CA ASP A 105 -0.47 -9.39 11.88
C ASP A 105 0.45 -9.32 13.13
N VAL A 106 1.20 -8.22 13.26
CA VAL A 106 2.03 -7.98 14.46
C VAL A 106 1.16 -7.72 15.70
N MET A 107 0.04 -7.02 15.59
CA MET A 107 -0.86 -6.85 16.73
C MET A 107 -1.56 -8.16 17.11
N ASP A 108 -1.95 -8.97 16.13
CA ASP A 108 -2.60 -10.26 16.36
C ASP A 108 -1.71 -11.20 17.19
N VAL A 109 -0.39 -11.25 16.95
CA VAL A 109 0.51 -12.06 17.80
C VAL A 109 0.65 -11.53 19.22
N GLY A 110 0.42 -10.23 19.43
CA GLY A 110 0.32 -9.64 20.75
C GLY A 110 -0.95 -10.08 21.49
N ASP A 111 -2.09 -10.09 20.80
CA ASP A 111 -3.35 -10.59 21.35
C ASP A 111 -3.26 -12.09 21.69
N VAL A 112 -2.66 -12.87 20.79
CA VAL A 112 -2.43 -14.31 21.01
C VAL A 112 -1.51 -14.55 22.21
N ALA A 113 -0.49 -13.71 22.41
CA ALA A 113 0.39 -13.83 23.57
C ALA A 113 -0.39 -13.68 24.89
N LEU A 114 -1.33 -12.73 24.96
CA LEU A 114 -2.20 -12.57 26.13
C LEU A 114 -3.06 -13.82 26.35
N ARG A 115 -3.74 -14.32 25.30
CA ARG A 115 -4.59 -15.53 25.41
C ARG A 115 -3.82 -16.77 25.84
N ILE A 116 -2.63 -16.99 25.28
CA ILE A 116 -1.78 -18.13 25.67
C ILE A 116 -1.27 -17.98 27.10
N GLY A 117 -0.98 -16.74 27.52
CA GLY A 117 -0.52 -16.42 28.86
C GLY A 117 -1.47 -16.85 29.98
N ASP A 118 -2.76 -16.96 29.67
CA ASP A 118 -3.78 -17.41 30.62
C ASP A 118 -3.73 -18.93 30.87
N VAL A 119 -3.11 -19.71 29.96
CA VAL A 119 -3.11 -21.18 29.99
C VAL A 119 -1.72 -21.82 30.00
N ALA A 120 -0.67 -21.06 29.68
CA ALA A 120 0.68 -21.58 29.51
C ALA A 120 1.75 -20.58 29.95
N GLU A 121 2.86 -21.11 30.50
CA GLU A 121 4.01 -20.30 30.84
C GLU A 121 4.80 -19.89 29.58
N LEU A 122 4.95 -18.58 29.40
CA LEU A 122 5.81 -17.97 28.40
C LEU A 122 7.15 -17.60 29.02
N ARG A 123 8.20 -17.55 28.18
CA ARG A 123 9.57 -17.24 28.62
C ARG A 123 9.72 -15.79 29.10
N GLU A 124 8.92 -14.90 28.53
CA GLU A 124 8.70 -13.53 28.97
C GLU A 124 7.23 -13.39 29.38
N SER A 125 6.88 -12.35 30.16
CA SER A 125 5.48 -12.18 30.54
C SER A 125 4.60 -11.94 29.29
N PRO A 126 3.37 -12.49 29.26
CA PRO A 126 2.42 -12.27 28.17
C PRO A 126 2.24 -10.79 27.84
N GLN A 127 2.17 -9.94 28.88
CA GLN A 127 2.00 -8.50 28.76
C GLN A 127 3.23 -7.82 28.15
N ALA A 128 4.44 -8.30 28.45
CA ALA A 128 5.66 -7.77 27.83
C ALA A 128 5.73 -8.13 26.34
N ALA A 129 5.39 -9.38 25.99
CA ALA A 129 5.31 -9.81 24.60
C ALA A 129 4.25 -9.03 23.81
N ALA A 130 3.07 -8.83 24.39
CA ALA A 130 1.99 -8.05 23.81
C ALA A 130 2.40 -6.59 23.60
N ARG A 131 2.95 -5.94 24.65
CA ARG A 131 3.42 -4.55 24.56
C ARG A 131 4.46 -4.35 23.47
N ARG A 132 5.44 -5.25 23.35
CA ARG A 132 6.45 -5.20 22.28
C ARG A 132 5.80 -5.31 20.90
N SER A 133 4.85 -6.23 20.75
CA SER A 133 4.11 -6.44 19.50
C SER A 133 3.28 -5.21 19.12
N TYR A 134 2.56 -4.62 20.07
CA TYR A 134 1.76 -3.42 19.83
C TYR A 134 2.63 -2.20 19.49
N LEU A 135 3.81 -2.04 20.10
CA LEU A 135 4.74 -0.96 19.74
C LEU A 135 5.22 -1.11 18.29
N THR A 136 5.61 -2.31 17.88
CA THR A 136 6.02 -2.57 16.49
C THR A 136 4.84 -2.40 15.52
N GLY A 137 3.65 -2.86 15.89
CA GLY A 137 2.42 -2.66 15.12
C GLY A 137 2.10 -1.18 14.92
N LEU A 138 2.17 -0.37 15.99
CA LEU A 138 1.97 1.07 15.93
C LEU A 138 2.98 1.75 15.01
N GLN A 139 4.27 1.41 15.11
CA GLN A 139 5.30 1.95 14.22
C GLN A 139 5.01 1.64 12.74
N ARG A 140 4.56 0.42 12.42
CA ARG A 140 4.17 0.04 11.05
C ARG A 140 2.91 0.77 10.60
N ALA A 141 1.91 0.92 11.47
CA ALA A 141 0.70 1.66 11.15
C ALA A 141 1.01 3.13 10.83
N LEU A 142 1.89 3.77 11.61
CA LEU A 142 2.35 5.13 11.36
C LEU A 142 3.11 5.25 10.04
N ALA A 143 4.00 4.30 9.72
CA ALA A 143 4.72 4.27 8.45
C ALA A 143 3.79 4.13 7.24
N GLN A 144 2.62 3.51 7.43
CA GLN A 144 1.57 3.34 6.41
C GLN A 144 0.52 4.46 6.45
N ASN A 145 0.68 5.46 7.32
CA ASN A 145 -0.31 6.51 7.57
C ASN A 145 -1.73 5.95 7.84
N SER A 146 -1.79 4.81 8.53
CA SER A 146 -3.03 4.06 8.77
C SER A 146 -3.71 4.53 10.05
N LEU A 147 -4.79 5.31 9.91
CA LEU A 147 -5.63 5.72 11.04
C LEU A 147 -6.19 4.50 11.78
N ASP A 148 -6.66 3.49 11.04
CA ASP A 148 -7.18 2.24 11.58
C ASP A 148 -6.15 1.53 12.46
N GLY A 149 -4.91 1.44 11.98
CA GLY A 149 -3.83 0.82 12.73
C GLY A 149 -3.47 1.59 14.00
N VAL A 150 -3.45 2.92 13.96
CA VAL A 150 -3.18 3.73 15.16
C VAL A 150 -4.30 3.60 16.19
N LEU A 151 -5.57 3.63 15.78
CA LEU A 151 -6.70 3.46 16.70
C LEU A 151 -6.76 2.03 17.27
N ARG A 152 -6.44 1.01 16.46
CA ARG A 152 -6.34 -0.38 16.94
C ARG A 152 -5.19 -0.56 17.94
N ALA A 153 -4.06 0.11 17.75
CA ALA A 153 -2.97 0.13 18.72
C ALA A 153 -3.41 0.78 20.04
N ALA A 154 -4.09 1.93 19.96
CA ALA A 154 -4.62 2.64 21.12
C ALA A 154 -5.56 1.75 21.95
N GLU A 155 -6.43 0.98 21.30
CA GLU A 155 -7.28 -0.02 21.95
C GLU A 155 -6.45 -1.09 22.66
N ALA A 156 -5.44 -1.64 21.98
CA ALA A 156 -4.56 -2.66 22.54
C ALA A 156 -3.81 -2.17 23.79
N PHE A 157 -3.26 -0.96 23.73
CA PHE A 157 -2.58 -0.34 24.88
C PHE A 157 -3.54 0.00 26.02
N SER A 158 -4.80 0.34 25.71
CA SER A 158 -5.82 0.57 26.74
C SER A 158 -6.11 -0.70 27.55
N MET A 159 -6.13 -1.87 26.89
CA MET A 159 -6.30 -3.16 27.55
C MET A 159 -5.12 -3.53 28.45
N LEU A 160 -3.92 -3.02 28.14
CA LEU A 160 -2.72 -3.18 28.98
C LEU A 160 -2.63 -2.15 30.11
N GLY A 161 -3.53 -1.15 30.15
CA GLY A 161 -3.47 -0.04 31.12
C GLY A 161 -2.46 1.06 30.78
N ASP A 162 -1.89 1.07 29.57
CA ASP A 162 -0.85 2.00 29.15
C ASP A 162 -1.41 3.38 28.74
N ARG A 163 -2.05 4.09 29.68
CA ARG A 163 -2.80 5.34 29.43
C ARG A 163 -2.00 6.41 28.67
N ALA A 164 -0.74 6.64 29.06
CA ALA A 164 0.12 7.62 28.40
C ALA A 164 0.35 7.30 26.90
N VAL A 165 0.43 6.00 26.56
CA VAL A 165 0.58 5.57 25.17
C VAL A 165 -0.71 5.78 24.39
N VAL A 166 -1.87 5.52 25.01
CA VAL A 166 -3.18 5.76 24.39
C VAL A 166 -3.36 7.25 24.05
N GLU A 167 -3.04 8.14 24.98
CA GLU A 167 -3.10 9.59 24.76
C GLU A 167 -2.21 10.03 23.59
N ASN A 168 -0.97 9.52 23.54
CA ASN A 168 -0.08 9.78 22.41
C ASN A 168 -0.63 9.24 21.08
N CYS A 169 -1.25 8.05 21.08
CA CYS A 169 -1.89 7.49 19.89
C CYS A 169 -3.04 8.40 19.41
N LEU A 170 -3.81 9.01 20.30
CA LEU A 170 -4.87 9.95 19.91
C LEU A 170 -4.33 11.22 19.27
N VAL A 171 -3.22 11.75 19.78
CA VAL A 171 -2.52 12.89 19.15
C VAL A 171 -2.06 12.52 17.74
N LEU A 172 -1.46 11.34 17.57
CA LEU A 172 -1.00 10.85 16.27
C LEU A 172 -2.18 10.61 15.31
N ALA A 173 -3.25 9.99 15.79
CA ALA A 173 -4.47 9.75 15.03
C ALA A 173 -5.12 11.06 14.57
N GLY A 174 -5.13 12.09 15.41
CA GLY A 174 -5.59 13.43 15.04
C GLY A 174 -4.75 14.08 13.94
N ARG A 175 -3.43 13.89 13.96
CA ARG A 175 -2.54 14.35 12.89
C ARG A 175 -2.81 13.62 11.57
N ILE A 176 -3.03 12.30 11.60
CA ILE A 176 -3.35 11.50 10.42
C ILE A 176 -4.72 11.90 9.85
N ALA A 177 -5.72 12.13 10.71
CA ALA A 177 -7.05 12.56 10.30
C ALA A 177 -7.05 13.92 9.59
N GLY A 178 -6.12 14.82 9.92
CA GLY A 178 -5.96 16.10 9.23
C GLY A 178 -7.27 16.90 9.22
N ASP A 179 -7.76 17.27 8.03
CA ASP A 179 -9.02 17.98 7.80
C ASP A 179 -10.25 17.09 7.54
N ASP A 180 -10.06 15.77 7.46
CA ASP A 180 -11.13 14.83 7.18
C ASP A 180 -12.10 14.74 8.37
N VAL A 181 -13.34 15.15 8.12
CA VAL A 181 -14.42 15.20 9.12
C VAL A 181 -14.78 13.81 9.62
N GLU A 182 -14.81 12.81 8.75
CA GLU A 182 -15.14 11.42 9.14
C GLU A 182 -14.01 10.82 9.98
N ALA A 183 -12.77 10.98 9.52
CA ALA A 183 -11.59 10.53 10.26
C ALA A 183 -11.51 11.16 11.65
N ARG A 184 -11.74 12.47 11.77
CA ARG A 184 -11.82 13.17 13.07
C ARG A 184 -12.98 12.67 13.93
N GLY A 185 -14.13 12.42 13.32
CA GLY A 185 -15.29 11.85 13.99
C GLY A 185 -14.97 10.50 14.63
N ARG A 186 -14.23 9.65 13.92
CA ARG A 186 -13.73 8.37 14.45
C ARG A 186 -12.75 8.52 15.60
N VAL A 187 -11.80 9.48 15.51
CA VAL A 187 -10.86 9.78 16.59
C VAL A 187 -11.59 10.25 17.84
N ARG A 188 -12.56 11.18 17.70
CA ARG A 188 -13.39 11.66 18.82
C ARG A 188 -14.22 10.53 19.43
N ALA A 189 -14.90 9.74 18.61
CA ALA A 189 -15.69 8.62 19.08
C ALA A 189 -14.85 7.60 19.86
N PHE A 190 -13.59 7.38 19.47
CA PHE A 190 -12.66 6.56 20.25
C PHE A 190 -12.31 7.23 21.59
N ALA A 191 -11.93 8.51 21.56
CA ALA A 191 -11.55 9.26 22.76
C ALA A 191 -12.67 9.27 23.82
N ASP A 192 -13.92 9.45 23.39
CA ASP A 192 -15.09 9.45 24.28
C ASP A 192 -15.27 8.09 24.98
N ARG A 193 -15.09 6.98 24.25
CA ARG A 193 -15.12 5.64 24.84
C ARG A 193 -13.98 5.44 25.84
N PHE A 194 -12.77 5.91 25.50
CA PHE A 194 -11.60 5.77 26.37
C PHE A 194 -11.76 6.52 27.69
N VAL A 195 -12.27 7.76 27.65
CA VAL A 195 -12.57 8.55 28.86
C VAL A 195 -13.63 7.87 29.72
N THR A 196 -14.67 7.30 29.09
CA THR A 196 -15.72 6.57 29.81
C THR A 196 -15.15 5.37 30.56
N VAL A 197 -14.37 4.51 29.89
CA VAL A 197 -13.73 3.33 30.50
C VAL A 197 -12.77 3.74 31.63
N ALA A 198 -12.01 4.81 31.43
CA ALA A 198 -11.10 5.36 32.42
C ALA A 198 -11.79 5.84 33.72
N THR A 199 -13.06 6.22 33.64
CA THR A 199 -13.85 6.75 34.77
C THR A 199 -14.61 5.66 35.53
N THR A 200 -14.86 4.51 34.89
CA THR A 200 -15.56 3.35 35.48
C THR A 200 -14.63 2.30 36.11
N ALA A 201 -13.31 2.47 36.06
CA ALA A 201 -12.37 1.56 36.71
C ALA A 201 -12.29 1.85 38.23
N PRO A 202 -12.52 0.85 39.11
CA PRO A 202 -12.57 1.02 40.57
C PRO A 202 -11.20 1.32 41.20
#